data_AF-A0A7C7V1M6-F1
#
_entry.id   AF-A0A7C7V1M6-F1
#
_cell.length_a   1.000
_cell.length_b   1.000
_cell.length_c   1.000
_cell.angle_alpha   90.00
_cell.angle_beta   90.00
_cell.angle_gamma   90.00
#
_symmetry.space_group_name_H-M   'P 1'
#
loop_
_entity.id
_entity.type
_entity.pdbx_description
1 polymer ?
#
loop_
_entity_poly.entity_id
_entity_poly.type
_entity_poly.pdbx_seq_one_letter_code
_entity_poly.pdbx_strand_id
1 'polypeptide(L)'
;MAAGRRRLRWGFTLLEVVVATALAAMAGAAVLLGVTSSLQATDAAWEETVALGLAQQLMDEVLGARYAAPGAGGRQTWLGPSHWERRGRGRYRYNDIDDYNGFVAEPPTDPWGVPLGEDGGRGRRRHPRFRLPPEKLHGWRQEVRVYYVAPPDWQPLPRGQTSDYRAVEVRIVRATPGGGRRQLALLRQVLAYVRPND
;
A
#
# COMPACT_ATOMS: atom_id res chain seq x y z
N MET A 1 6.87 -72.07 28.28
CA MET A 1 5.62 -72.16 27.50
C MET A 1 4.88 -70.83 27.62
N ALA A 2 4.86 -70.01 26.57
CA ALA A 2 4.10 -68.75 26.55
C ALA A 2 2.98 -68.88 25.52
N ALA A 3 1.74 -68.99 25.99
CA ALA A 3 0.56 -69.05 25.13
C ALA A 3 0.25 -67.65 24.59
N GLY A 4 0.49 -67.44 23.30
CA GLY A 4 0.13 -66.21 22.61
C GLY A 4 -1.39 -66.05 22.54
N ARG A 5 -1.93 -65.07 23.27
CA ARG A 5 -3.33 -64.63 23.12
C ARG A 5 -3.55 -64.11 21.70
N ARG A 6 -4.29 -64.87 20.89
CA ARG A 6 -4.80 -64.38 19.60
C ARG A 6 -5.78 -63.24 19.87
N ARG A 7 -5.42 -62.03 19.46
CA ARG A 7 -6.33 -60.88 19.46
C ARG A 7 -7.47 -61.17 18.47
N LEU A 8 -8.71 -61.17 18.96
CA LEU A 8 -9.89 -61.21 18.11
C LEU A 8 -9.87 -59.95 17.24
N ARG A 9 -9.84 -60.11 15.92
CA ARG A 9 -10.00 -59.00 14.98
C ARG A 9 -11.50 -58.77 14.80
N TRP A 10 -11.99 -57.66 15.34
CA TRP A 10 -13.37 -57.23 15.17
C TRP A 10 -13.42 -56.43 13.86
N GLY A 11 -14.29 -56.85 12.93
CA GLY A 11 -14.52 -56.14 11.67
C GLY A 11 -15.48 -54.96 11.87
N PHE A 12 -15.38 -53.96 11.02
CA PHE A 12 -16.29 -52.81 11.01
C PHE A 12 -17.62 -53.17 10.33
N THR A 13 -18.73 -52.62 10.82
CA THR A 13 -20.02 -52.75 10.13
C THR A 13 -20.10 -51.81 8.92
N LEU A 14 -20.93 -52.14 7.93
CA LEU A 14 -21.15 -51.27 6.78
C LEU A 14 -21.69 -49.88 7.19
N LEU A 15 -22.57 -49.84 8.20
CA LEU A 15 -23.07 -48.61 8.78
C LEU A 15 -21.95 -47.77 9.39
N GLU A 16 -21.03 -48.40 10.12
CA GLU A 16 -19.90 -47.72 10.76
C GLU A 16 -18.93 -47.13 9.73
N VAL A 17 -18.68 -47.83 8.62
CA VAL A 17 -17.88 -47.29 7.51
C VAL A 17 -18.57 -46.10 6.84
N VAL A 18 -19.89 -46.17 6.62
CA VAL A 18 -20.66 -45.06 6.03
C VAL A 18 -20.67 -43.84 6.95
N VAL A 19 -20.86 -44.02 8.25
CA VAL A 19 -20.82 -42.92 9.23
C VAL A 19 -19.41 -42.33 9.34
N ALA A 20 -18.37 -43.18 9.41
CA ALA A 20 -17.00 -42.72 9.50
C ALA A 20 -16.56 -41.94 8.25
N THR A 21 -16.95 -42.40 7.06
CA THR A 21 -16.66 -41.68 5.81
C THR A 21 -17.43 -40.37 5.70
N ALA A 22 -18.70 -40.32 6.14
CA ALA A 22 -19.47 -39.07 6.20
C ALA A 22 -18.85 -38.06 7.18
N LEU A 23 -18.46 -38.50 8.38
CA LEU A 23 -17.76 -37.66 9.35
C LEU A 23 -16.41 -37.16 8.83
N ALA A 24 -15.63 -38.04 8.18
CA ALA A 24 -14.35 -37.66 7.58
C ALA A 24 -14.54 -36.63 6.45
N ALA A 25 -15.59 -36.77 5.64
CA ALA A 25 -15.91 -35.81 4.58
C ALA A 25 -16.28 -34.44 5.17
N MET A 26 -17.13 -34.40 6.20
CA MET A 26 -17.50 -33.15 6.89
C MET A 26 -16.28 -32.49 7.57
N ALA A 27 -15.44 -33.27 8.25
CA ALA A 27 -14.21 -32.77 8.85
C ALA A 27 -13.24 -32.22 7.79
N GLY A 28 -13.09 -32.92 6.67
CA GLY A 28 -12.26 -32.48 5.55
C GLY A 28 -12.75 -31.15 4.96
N ALA A 29 -14.06 -31.00 4.76
CA ALA A 29 -14.64 -29.75 4.27
C ALA A 29 -14.39 -28.57 5.23
N ALA A 30 -14.55 -28.78 6.54
CA ALA A 30 -14.29 -27.76 7.55
C ALA A 30 -12.80 -27.33 7.58
N VAL A 31 -11.88 -28.29 7.46
CA VAL A 31 -10.43 -28.00 7.39
C VAL A 31 -10.10 -27.20 6.14
N LEU A 32 -10.63 -27.58 4.98
CA LEU A 32 -10.40 -26.86 3.73
C LEU A 32 -10.90 -25.41 3.81
N LEU A 33 -12.09 -25.19 4.40
CA LEU A 33 -12.60 -23.85 4.65
C LEU A 33 -11.65 -23.05 5.55
N GLY A 34 -11.17 -23.65 6.64
CA GLY A 34 -10.18 -23.02 7.53
C GLY A 34 -8.87 -22.64 6.83
N VAL A 35 -8.37 -23.51 5.94
CA VAL A 35 -7.16 -23.24 5.15
C VAL A 35 -7.38 -22.09 4.18
N THR A 36 -8.48 -22.11 3.42
CA THR A 36 -8.79 -21.04 2.45
C THR A 36 -8.96 -19.68 3.12
N SER A 37 -9.63 -19.63 4.27
CA SER A 37 -9.75 -18.42 5.08
C SER A 37 -8.39 -17.90 5.57
N SER A 38 -7.53 -18.80 6.07
CA SER A 38 -6.17 -18.45 6.50
C SER A 38 -5.32 -17.88 5.37
N LEU A 39 -5.42 -18.45 4.16
CA LEU A 39 -4.71 -17.95 2.99
C LEU A 39 -5.20 -16.55 2.59
N GLN A 40 -6.51 -16.34 2.54
CA GLN A 40 -7.11 -15.04 2.23
C GLN A 40 -6.71 -13.96 3.25
N ALA A 41 -6.70 -14.30 4.54
CA ALA A 41 -6.25 -13.39 5.59
C ALA A 41 -4.76 -13.05 5.45
N THR A 42 -3.92 -14.04 5.12
CA THR A 42 -2.48 -13.84 4.89
C THR A 42 -2.22 -12.91 3.70
N ASP A 43 -2.92 -13.13 2.59
CA ASP A 43 -2.81 -12.27 1.41
C ASP A 43 -3.24 -10.83 1.74
N ALA A 44 -4.36 -10.65 2.45
CA ALA A 44 -4.82 -9.33 2.86
C ALA A 44 -3.82 -8.61 3.78
N ALA A 45 -3.25 -9.31 4.77
CA ALA A 45 -2.25 -8.76 5.68
C ALA A 45 -0.94 -8.40 4.96
N TRP A 46 -0.52 -9.23 4.00
CA TRP A 46 0.63 -8.94 3.15
C TRP A 46 0.42 -7.67 2.32
N GLU A 47 -0.75 -7.52 1.68
CA GLU A 47 -1.08 -6.33 0.89
C GLU A 47 -1.08 -5.06 1.73
N GLU A 48 -1.68 -5.10 2.92
CA GLU A 48 -1.71 -3.97 3.84
C GLU A 48 -0.30 -3.58 4.31
N THR A 49 0.55 -4.56 4.64
CA THR A 49 1.93 -4.33 5.07
C THR A 49 2.75 -3.66 3.96
N VAL A 50 2.65 -4.18 2.73
CA VAL A 50 3.36 -3.62 1.57
C VAL A 50 2.82 -2.21 1.26
N ALA A 51 1.50 -2.02 1.26
CA ALA A 51 0.89 -0.72 1.01
C ALA A 51 1.31 0.31 2.06
N LEU A 52 1.36 -0.07 3.33
CA LEU A 52 1.82 0.83 4.39
C LEU A 52 3.29 1.22 4.19
N GLY A 53 4.17 0.26 3.86
CA GLY A 53 5.57 0.56 3.58
C GLY A 53 5.75 1.48 2.36
N LEU A 54 4.96 1.29 1.30
CA LEU A 54 4.94 2.19 0.14
C LEU A 54 4.44 3.59 0.50
N ALA A 55 3.40 3.68 1.34
CA ALA A 55 2.87 4.96 1.80
C ALA A 55 3.90 5.69 2.68
N GLN A 56 4.59 4.98 3.58
CA GLN A 56 5.63 5.53 4.45
C GLN A 56 6.80 6.06 3.62
N GLN A 57 7.33 5.26 2.70
CA GLN A 57 8.44 5.68 1.84
C GLN A 57 8.08 6.94 1.03
N LEU A 58 6.87 7.01 0.48
CA LEU A 58 6.41 8.18 -0.28
C LEU A 58 6.12 9.37 0.64
N MET A 59 5.61 9.15 1.86
CA MET A 59 5.47 10.21 2.86
C MET A 59 6.84 10.78 3.23
N ASP A 60 7.83 9.94 3.52
CA ASP A 60 9.19 10.36 3.86
C ASP A 60 9.85 11.14 2.70
N GLU A 61 9.60 10.74 1.45
CA GLU A 61 10.03 11.48 0.26
C GLU A 61 9.44 12.90 0.23
N VAL A 62 8.13 13.04 0.48
CA VAL A 62 7.45 14.36 0.52
C VAL A 62 7.97 15.19 1.69
N LEU A 63 8.10 14.60 2.88
CA LEU A 63 8.55 15.28 4.09
C LEU A 63 10.03 15.67 4.05
N GLY A 64 10.83 14.98 3.22
CA GLY A 64 12.22 15.34 2.96
C GLY A 64 12.37 16.57 2.05
N ALA A 65 11.31 17.00 1.37
CA ALA A 65 11.31 18.19 0.53
C ALA A 65 11.19 19.48 1.38
N ARG A 66 11.56 20.62 0.79
CA ARG A 66 11.39 21.92 1.46
C ARG A 66 9.91 22.23 1.63
N TYR A 67 9.55 22.99 2.66
CA TYR A 67 8.16 23.38 2.84
C TYR A 67 7.59 24.14 1.62
N ALA A 68 8.39 25.04 1.05
CA ALA A 68 8.08 25.84 -0.12
C ALA A 68 9.36 26.17 -0.91
N ALA A 69 9.22 26.48 -2.19
CA ALA A 69 10.30 26.90 -3.06
C ALA A 69 11.11 28.09 -2.49
N PRO A 70 12.43 28.18 -2.78
CA PRO A 70 13.23 29.33 -2.38
C PRO A 70 12.66 30.65 -2.90
N GLY A 71 12.51 31.63 -2.01
CA GLY A 71 11.92 32.93 -2.34
C GLY A 71 10.39 32.94 -2.41
N ALA A 72 9.73 31.78 -2.36
CA ALA A 72 8.30 31.68 -2.14
C ALA A 72 7.99 31.72 -0.63
N GLY A 73 6.93 32.43 -0.25
CA GLY A 73 6.42 32.35 1.13
C GLY A 73 5.72 31.00 1.38
N GLY A 74 5.53 30.63 2.64
CA GLY A 74 4.78 29.42 3.01
C GLY A 74 3.29 29.43 2.63
N ARG A 75 2.78 30.57 2.14
CA ARG A 75 1.38 30.78 1.75
C ARG A 75 1.28 31.03 0.25
N GLN A 76 1.10 29.95 -0.51
CA GLN A 76 0.91 30.00 -1.94
C GLN A 76 -0.55 29.67 -2.27
N THR A 77 -1.19 30.41 -3.17
CA THR A 77 -2.60 30.17 -3.53
C THR A 77 -2.79 28.99 -4.48
N TRP A 78 -1.71 28.52 -5.09
CA TRP A 78 -1.68 27.38 -5.99
C TRP A 78 -0.65 26.38 -5.47
N LEU A 79 -1.06 25.12 -5.35
CA LEU A 79 -0.21 24.01 -4.92
C LEU A 79 -0.14 23.01 -6.06
N GLY A 80 1.07 22.67 -6.49
CA GLY A 80 1.29 21.68 -7.52
C GLY A 80 2.61 21.89 -8.25
N PRO A 81 3.07 20.88 -8.99
CA PRO A 81 4.35 20.94 -9.67
C PRO A 81 4.29 21.95 -10.80
N SER A 82 5.33 22.75 -11.00
CA SER A 82 5.44 23.66 -12.13
C SER A 82 5.46 22.90 -13.47
N HIS A 83 5.37 23.66 -14.56
CA HIS A 83 5.51 23.09 -15.90
C HIS A 83 6.89 22.43 -16.12
N TRP A 84 7.96 22.93 -15.48
CA TRP A 84 9.29 22.34 -15.59
C TRP A 84 9.41 21.04 -14.79
N GLU A 85 8.84 20.98 -13.58
CA GLU A 85 8.80 19.74 -12.78
C GLU A 85 8.05 18.64 -13.53
N ARG A 86 6.84 18.95 -14.05
CA ARG A 86 5.98 17.99 -14.77
C ARG A 86 6.58 17.42 -16.05
N ARG A 87 7.59 18.08 -16.63
CA ARG A 87 8.33 17.56 -17.79
C ARG A 87 9.33 16.45 -17.40
N GLY A 88 9.58 16.24 -16.12
CA GLY A 88 10.37 15.10 -15.64
C GLY A 88 9.60 13.79 -15.84
N ARG A 89 10.33 12.69 -16.04
CA ARG A 89 9.74 11.34 -16.10
C ARG A 89 9.17 10.87 -14.75
N GLY A 90 9.61 11.49 -13.66
CA GLY A 90 9.18 11.18 -12.30
C GLY A 90 9.29 12.40 -11.40
N ARG A 91 9.37 12.15 -10.09
CA ARG A 91 9.36 13.15 -9.02
C ARG A 91 10.74 13.69 -8.65
N TYR A 92 11.82 13.25 -9.30
CA TYR A 92 13.19 13.72 -9.03
C TYR A 92 13.41 15.24 -9.19
N ARG A 93 12.47 15.94 -9.82
CA ARG A 93 12.47 17.41 -9.96
C ARG A 93 11.71 18.12 -8.84
N TYR A 94 10.87 17.40 -8.12
CA TYR A 94 10.02 17.95 -7.07
C TYR A 94 10.93 18.33 -5.91
N ASN A 95 10.96 19.62 -5.60
CA ASN A 95 11.93 20.20 -4.67
C ASN A 95 11.27 20.82 -3.43
N ASP A 96 9.96 21.02 -3.47
CA ASP A 96 9.15 21.35 -2.31
C ASP A 96 7.93 20.44 -2.16
N ILE A 97 7.22 20.60 -1.05
CA ILE A 97 6.09 19.75 -0.69
C ILE A 97 4.92 19.90 -1.68
N ASP A 98 4.66 21.10 -2.19
CA ASP A 98 3.48 21.31 -3.02
C ASP A 98 3.61 20.75 -4.44
N ASP A 99 4.84 20.52 -4.92
CA ASP A 99 5.09 19.77 -6.15
C ASP A 99 4.44 18.37 -6.17
N TYR A 100 4.21 17.77 -5.01
CA TYR A 100 3.57 16.45 -4.90
C TYR A 100 2.04 16.51 -4.99
N ASN A 101 1.44 17.69 -4.94
CA ASN A 101 -0.02 17.80 -4.94
C ASN A 101 -0.63 17.27 -6.24
N GLY A 102 -1.52 16.27 -6.12
CA GLY A 102 -2.16 15.64 -7.26
C GLY A 102 -1.28 14.61 -7.97
N PHE A 103 -0.14 14.23 -7.38
CA PHE A 103 0.68 13.14 -7.90
C PHE A 103 -0.12 11.83 -7.92
N VAL A 104 0.00 11.11 -9.02
CA VAL A 104 -0.63 9.81 -9.26
C VAL A 104 0.34 8.94 -10.06
N ALA A 105 0.55 7.70 -9.62
CA ALA A 105 1.28 6.69 -10.38
C ALA A 105 0.61 5.32 -10.30
N GLU A 106 0.39 4.70 -11.46
CA GLU A 106 -0.20 3.37 -11.64
C GLU A 106 0.52 2.66 -12.80
N PRO A 107 1.36 1.64 -12.55
CA PRO A 107 1.72 1.07 -11.24
C PRO A 107 2.55 2.05 -10.37
N PRO A 108 2.77 1.75 -9.07
CA PRO A 108 3.63 2.54 -8.19
C PRO A 108 5.04 2.73 -8.76
N THR A 109 5.61 3.93 -8.64
CA THR A 109 6.93 4.27 -9.20
C THR A 109 7.88 4.89 -8.17
N ASP A 110 9.16 4.69 -8.41
CA ASP A 110 10.24 5.40 -7.71
C ASP A 110 10.31 6.89 -8.11
N PRO A 111 11.20 7.70 -7.48
CA PRO A 111 11.37 9.12 -7.81
C PRO A 111 11.79 9.39 -9.26
N TRP A 112 12.40 8.41 -9.95
CA TRP A 112 12.80 8.55 -11.35
C TRP A 112 11.70 8.11 -12.34
N GLY A 113 10.52 7.74 -11.83
CA GLY A 113 9.40 7.27 -12.64
C GLY A 113 9.59 5.85 -13.18
N VAL A 114 10.44 5.06 -12.53
CA VAL A 114 10.60 3.62 -12.83
C VAL A 114 9.59 2.85 -11.96
N PRO A 115 8.79 1.94 -12.53
CA PRO A 115 7.92 1.06 -11.76
C PRO A 115 8.69 0.30 -10.68
N LEU A 116 8.13 0.23 -9.48
CA LEU A 116 8.76 -0.48 -8.38
C LEU A 116 8.93 -1.96 -8.71
N GLY A 117 10.14 -2.49 -8.49
CA GLY A 117 10.50 -3.87 -8.86
C GLY A 117 11.20 -4.00 -10.21
N GLU A 118 11.20 -2.94 -11.02
CA GLU A 118 11.96 -2.85 -12.26
C GLU A 118 13.26 -2.05 -12.08
N ASP A 119 14.23 -2.29 -12.98
CA ASP A 119 15.35 -1.40 -13.18
C ASP A 119 15.13 -0.67 -14.51
N GLY A 120 15.38 0.64 -14.58
CA GLY A 120 15.15 1.46 -15.79
C GLY A 120 16.07 1.13 -16.98
N GLY A 121 16.54 -0.12 -17.10
CA GLY A 121 17.33 -0.66 -18.20
C GLY A 121 18.82 -0.29 -18.19
N ARG A 122 19.31 0.41 -17.15
CA ARG A 122 20.67 1.00 -17.12
C ARG A 122 21.64 0.37 -16.11
N GLY A 123 21.26 -0.65 -15.34
CA GLY A 123 22.22 -1.32 -14.45
C GLY A 123 21.63 -2.46 -13.62
N ARG A 124 22.40 -3.58 -13.55
CA ARG A 124 22.25 -4.77 -12.68
C ARG A 124 20.88 -4.94 -12.03
N ARG A 125 19.87 -5.18 -12.87
CA ARG A 125 18.72 -6.06 -12.63
C ARG A 125 18.89 -6.82 -11.31
N ARG A 126 18.11 -6.45 -10.27
CA ARG A 126 18.09 -7.20 -8.99
C ARG A 126 17.97 -8.68 -9.33
N HIS A 127 18.69 -9.55 -8.65
CA HIS A 127 18.62 -10.98 -8.97
C HIS A 127 17.13 -11.41 -8.98
N PRO A 128 16.66 -12.20 -9.97
CA PRO A 128 15.21 -12.40 -10.19
C PRO A 128 14.41 -12.80 -8.94
N ARG A 129 15.02 -13.53 -8.01
CA ARG A 129 14.42 -13.91 -6.72
C ARG A 129 14.14 -12.74 -5.75
N PHE A 130 14.73 -11.57 -5.98
CA PHE A 130 14.50 -10.34 -5.21
C PHE A 130 13.67 -9.30 -5.98
N ARG A 131 13.06 -9.70 -7.11
CA ARG A 131 12.05 -8.88 -7.78
C ARG A 131 10.68 -9.37 -7.36
N LEU A 132 9.79 -8.42 -7.12
CA LEU A 132 8.38 -8.72 -7.09
C LEU A 132 7.99 -9.25 -8.48
N PRO A 133 7.16 -10.31 -8.56
CA PRO A 133 6.52 -10.67 -9.81
C PRO A 133 5.83 -9.42 -10.37
N PRO A 134 6.00 -9.09 -11.66
CA PRO A 134 5.52 -7.83 -12.22
C PRO A 134 4.06 -7.62 -11.86
N GLU A 135 3.24 -8.66 -12.04
CA GLU A 135 1.80 -8.73 -11.77
C GLU A 135 1.36 -8.34 -10.36
N LYS A 136 2.23 -8.46 -9.34
CA LYS A 136 1.83 -8.24 -7.94
C LYS A 136 1.41 -6.80 -7.63
N LEU A 137 1.98 -5.83 -8.34
CA LEU A 137 1.63 -4.41 -8.20
C LEU A 137 0.76 -3.90 -9.36
N HIS A 138 0.33 -4.76 -10.28
CA HIS A 138 -0.61 -4.33 -11.33
C HIS A 138 -1.94 -3.93 -10.69
N GLY A 139 -2.45 -2.78 -11.10
CA GLY A 139 -3.65 -2.18 -10.53
C GLY A 139 -3.45 -1.51 -9.17
N TRP A 140 -2.23 -1.50 -8.61
CA TRP A 140 -1.92 -0.65 -7.47
C TRP A 140 -1.62 0.77 -7.96
N ARG A 141 -1.98 1.75 -7.14
CA ARG A 141 -1.80 3.15 -7.46
C ARG A 141 -1.38 3.94 -6.22
N GLN A 142 -0.35 4.76 -6.39
CA GLN A 142 0.08 5.77 -5.43
C GLN A 142 -0.60 7.09 -5.72
N GLU A 143 -1.04 7.80 -4.68
CA GLU A 143 -1.61 9.13 -4.78
C GLU A 143 -1.08 10.02 -3.67
N VAL A 144 -0.80 11.28 -4.00
CA VAL A 144 -0.46 12.31 -3.00
C VAL A 144 -1.37 13.51 -3.16
N ARG A 145 -1.88 14.01 -2.05
CA ARG A 145 -2.64 15.26 -1.96
C ARG A 145 -1.98 16.17 -0.95
N VAL A 146 -1.83 17.42 -1.32
CA VAL A 146 -1.34 18.47 -0.43
C VAL A 146 -2.37 19.58 -0.42
N TYR A 147 -2.80 19.99 0.76
CA TYR A 147 -3.81 21.03 0.91
C TYR A 147 -3.62 21.80 2.21
N TYR A 148 -4.08 23.05 2.24
CA TYR A 148 -4.03 23.84 3.47
C TYR A 148 -5.07 23.36 4.49
N VAL A 149 -4.71 23.45 5.76
CA VAL A 149 -5.59 23.15 6.90
C VAL A 149 -5.46 24.24 7.96
N ALA A 150 -6.42 24.36 8.87
CA ALA A 150 -6.31 25.31 9.98
C ALA A 150 -6.81 24.68 11.29
N PRO A 151 -6.25 25.08 12.46
CA PRO A 151 -6.83 24.73 13.74
C PRO A 151 -8.22 25.36 13.92
N PRO A 152 -9.07 24.80 14.80
CA PRO A 152 -8.80 23.64 15.66
C PRO A 152 -9.01 22.28 14.96
N ASP A 153 -9.81 22.24 13.89
CA ASP A 153 -10.34 20.98 13.36
C ASP A 153 -9.46 20.34 12.27
N TRP A 154 -8.42 21.04 11.82
CA TRP A 154 -7.49 20.59 10.78
C TRP A 154 -8.19 20.17 9.47
N GLN A 155 -9.35 20.75 9.20
CA GLN A 155 -10.12 20.47 7.99
C GLN A 155 -9.48 21.13 6.77
N PRO A 156 -9.61 20.53 5.58
CA PRO A 156 -9.16 21.15 4.34
C PRO A 156 -9.78 22.54 4.18
N LEU A 157 -8.94 23.54 3.93
CA LEU A 157 -9.41 24.87 3.60
C LEU A 157 -9.97 24.93 2.17
N PRO A 158 -10.96 25.80 1.92
CA PRO A 158 -11.47 26.05 0.57
C PRO A 158 -10.36 26.48 -0.40
N ARG A 159 -10.56 26.19 -1.68
CA ARG A 159 -9.61 26.55 -2.74
C ARG A 159 -9.34 28.07 -2.72
N GLY A 160 -8.05 28.43 -2.73
CA GLY A 160 -7.59 29.83 -2.69
C GLY A 160 -7.36 30.37 -1.28
N GLN A 161 -7.79 29.66 -0.23
CA GLN A 161 -7.41 29.99 1.15
C GLN A 161 -6.10 29.31 1.52
N THR A 162 -5.30 30.02 2.32
CA THR A 162 -3.98 29.57 2.78
C THR A 162 -3.87 29.72 4.29
N SER A 163 -3.04 28.91 4.92
CA SER A 163 -2.66 29.02 6.32
C SER A 163 -1.16 28.75 6.47
N ASP A 164 -0.65 28.76 7.70
CA ASP A 164 0.71 28.29 7.96
C ASP A 164 0.78 26.76 8.06
N TYR A 165 -0.32 26.03 7.80
CA TYR A 165 -0.37 24.57 7.93
C TYR A 165 -0.78 23.88 6.63
N ARG A 166 0.01 22.90 6.20
CA ARG A 166 -0.31 22.02 5.06
C ARG A 166 -0.51 20.60 5.58
N ALA A 167 -1.55 19.93 5.11
CA ALA A 167 -1.71 18.49 5.27
C ALA A 167 -1.20 17.79 4.02
N VAL A 168 -0.40 16.73 4.22
CA VAL A 168 0.02 15.79 3.19
C VAL A 168 -0.72 14.48 3.43
N GLU A 169 -1.44 14.02 2.41
CA GLU A 169 -2.08 12.70 2.39
C GLU A 169 -1.43 11.83 1.34
N VAL A 170 -0.95 10.66 1.76
CA VAL A 170 -0.44 9.62 0.86
C VAL A 170 -1.41 8.45 0.90
N ARG A 171 -1.93 8.06 -0.25
CA ARG A 171 -2.87 6.96 -0.38
C ARG A 171 -2.35 5.89 -1.33
N ILE A 172 -2.44 4.64 -0.91
CA ILE A 172 -2.21 3.47 -1.76
C ILE A 172 -3.55 2.80 -1.99
N VAL A 173 -3.94 2.68 -3.26
CA VAL A 173 -5.19 2.04 -3.67
C VAL A 173 -4.91 0.90 -4.63
N ARG A 174 -5.83 -0.07 -4.69
CA ARG A 174 -5.81 -1.16 -5.68
C ARG A 174 -7.14 -1.24 -6.42
N ALA A 175 -7.08 -1.40 -7.74
CA ALA A 175 -8.24 -1.69 -8.57
C ALA A 175 -8.86 -3.04 -8.16
N THR A 176 -10.18 -3.07 -7.98
CA THR A 176 -10.93 -4.31 -7.76
C THR A 176 -11.45 -4.85 -9.10
N PRO A 177 -11.65 -6.18 -9.24
CA PRO A 177 -12.17 -6.78 -10.48
C PRO A 177 -13.49 -6.19 -10.98
N GLY A 178 -14.30 -5.60 -10.09
CA GLY A 178 -15.55 -4.91 -10.44
C GLY A 178 -15.41 -3.44 -10.86
N GLY A 179 -14.20 -2.96 -11.14
CA GLY A 179 -13.92 -1.57 -11.55
C GLY A 179 -13.86 -0.55 -10.41
N GLY A 180 -14.04 -1.00 -9.15
CA GLY A 180 -13.87 -0.15 -7.97
C GLY A 180 -12.40 0.02 -7.59
N ARG A 181 -12.14 0.87 -6.58
CA ARG A 181 -10.82 1.01 -5.97
C ARG A 181 -10.93 0.76 -4.47
N ARG A 182 -10.11 -0.15 -3.96
CA ARG A 182 -9.97 -0.42 -2.53
C ARG A 182 -8.76 0.34 -2.00
N GLN A 183 -8.95 1.14 -0.95
CA GLN A 183 -7.82 1.72 -0.23
C GLN A 183 -7.11 0.62 0.57
N LEU A 184 -5.80 0.51 0.37
CA LEU A 184 -4.93 -0.41 1.11
C LEU A 184 -4.20 0.30 2.25
N ALA A 185 -3.79 1.55 2.05
CA ALA A 185 -3.16 2.37 3.08
C ALA A 185 -3.50 3.86 2.87
N LEU A 186 -3.56 4.60 3.98
CA LEU A 186 -3.68 6.06 4.00
C LEU A 186 -2.83 6.59 5.15
N LEU A 187 -1.88 7.47 4.83
CA LEU A 187 -1.11 8.23 5.80
C LEU A 187 -1.43 9.70 5.64
N ARG A 188 -1.53 10.40 6.76
CA ARG A 188 -1.77 11.84 6.80
C ARG A 188 -0.85 12.49 7.83
N GLN A 189 -0.15 13.54 7.43
CA GLN A 189 0.61 14.42 8.32
C GLN A 189 0.24 15.87 8.11
N VAL A 190 0.30 16.66 9.18
CA VAL A 190 0.13 18.12 9.14
C VAL A 190 1.46 18.77 9.49
N LEU A 191 1.86 19.74 8.68
CA LEU A 191 3.14 20.43 8.76
C LEU A 191 2.90 21.91 8.95
N ALA A 192 3.63 22.51 9.88
CA ALA A 192 3.62 23.94 10.12
C ALA A 192 4.78 24.62 9.37
N TYR A 193 4.49 25.76 8.77
CA TYR A 193 5.50 26.67 8.24
C TYR A 193 6.07 27.49 9.38
N VAL A 194 7.37 27.36 9.62
CA VAL A 194 8.11 28.24 10.55
C VAL A 194 8.78 29.33 9.73
N ARG A 195 8.52 30.59 10.09
CA ARG A 195 9.11 31.74 9.39
C ARG A 195 10.57 31.90 9.84
N PRO A 196 11.49 32.28 8.94
CA PRO A 196 12.90 32.43 9.30
C PRO A 196 13.27 33.54 10.33
N ASN A 197 12.33 34.20 11.00
CA ASN A 197 12.61 35.36 11.88
C ASN A 197 11.75 35.41 13.16
N ASP A 198 11.21 34.28 13.62
CA ASP A 198 10.55 34.16 14.93
C ASP A 198 11.41 33.38 15.93
#